data_AF-A0A956QYB1-F1
#
_entry.id   AF-A0A956QYB1-F1
#
_cell.length_a   1.000
_cell.length_b   1.000
_cell.length_c   1.000
_cell.angle_alpha   90.00
_cell.angle_beta   90.00
_cell.angle_gamma   90.00
#
_symmetry.space_group_name_H-M   'P 1'
#
loop_
_entity.id
_entity.type
_entity.pdbx_description
1 polymer ?
#
loop_
_entity_poly.entity_id
_entity_poly.type
_entity_poly.pdbx_seq_one_letter_code
_entity_poly.pdbx_strand_id
1 'polypeptide(L)'
;MSASKVLRTVVISLLLAVGTPCHADEASNEDASIEELEQQLSFGATQHTFGDYSYIPEVGKDSRALTCRIKKGGRVLFKYKPYYKGLGACWIEQALAPSEFITNKLDLNGLSERLSKPGQSKLPAGTDVTGDGIPDLIIGVWTGGAHCCYNYTILSLGPKFKKLGTIHGLDSEFTFIDLDGDGACEAVGADFNFRYWNECFAYSPAPVVILSLKGGKLHLAHELMTKNLSVAEFEKRIAKLKAIHQPKGIPADSILVSSGLWAAMLDLIYSGNGDRAWELFNQLWPSNATGYWVTSSTQNEDSPENKIFDPSLIQSDSKIERKKFLSTFKAQLAKSEYWPAIRKMNGW
;
A
#
# COMPACT_ATOMS: atom_id res chain seq x y z
N MET A 1 32.03 -15.81 35.27
CA MET A 1 30.74 -16.53 35.14
C MET A 1 29.64 -15.54 35.50
N SER A 2 28.63 -15.14 34.71
CA SER A 2 28.16 -15.49 33.37
C SER A 2 27.25 -14.34 32.89
N ALA A 3 27.72 -13.58 31.90
CA ALA A 3 27.03 -13.17 30.67
C ALA A 3 25.49 -12.94 30.70
N SER A 4 25.07 -11.68 30.82
CA SER A 4 23.81 -11.18 30.30
C SER A 4 23.96 -10.86 28.80
N LYS A 5 23.64 -11.81 27.92
CA LYS A 5 23.52 -11.55 26.48
C LYS A 5 22.08 -11.18 26.15
N VAL A 6 21.85 -9.88 25.98
CA VAL A 6 20.68 -9.32 25.29
C VAL A 6 20.75 -9.82 23.85
N LEU A 7 19.78 -10.63 23.44
CA LEU A 7 19.65 -11.13 22.08
C LEU A 7 19.17 -9.96 21.20
N ARG A 8 20.10 -9.32 20.48
CA ARG A 8 19.77 -8.40 19.39
C ARG A 8 19.26 -9.24 18.22
N THR A 9 17.97 -9.16 17.92
CA THR A 9 17.44 -9.63 16.63
C THR A 9 17.97 -8.69 15.56
N VAL A 10 18.80 -9.23 14.67
CA VAL A 10 19.31 -8.52 13.50
C VAL A 10 18.20 -8.53 12.45
N VAL A 11 17.62 -7.37 12.18
CA VAL A 11 16.82 -7.13 10.97
C VAL A 11 17.81 -6.65 9.92
N ILE A 12 18.15 -7.49 8.94
CA ILE A 12 18.88 -7.04 7.75
C ILE A 12 17.85 -6.46 6.80
N SER A 13 17.57 -5.16 6.94
CA SER A 13 16.96 -4.38 5.86
C SER A 13 18.10 -3.98 4.92
N LEU A 14 18.18 -4.61 3.76
CA LEU A 14 19.09 -4.16 2.71
C LEU A 14 18.50 -2.88 2.08
N LEU A 15 18.80 -1.73 2.69
CA LEU A 15 18.56 -0.41 2.11
C LEU A 15 19.64 -0.18 1.04
N LEU A 16 19.28 -0.38 -0.24
CA LEU A 16 19.99 0.24 -1.35
C LEU A 16 19.21 1.48 -1.79
N ALA A 17 19.31 2.53 -0.97
CA ALA A 17 19.03 3.89 -1.39
C ALA A 17 20.35 4.53 -1.84
N VAL A 18 20.72 4.32 -3.11
CA VAL A 18 21.72 5.18 -3.77
C VAL A 18 21.21 5.43 -5.18
N GLY A 19 21.01 6.71 -5.51
CA GLY A 19 20.27 7.18 -6.68
C GLY A 19 20.59 6.46 -7.98
N THR A 20 19.66 5.65 -8.45
CA THR A 20 19.63 5.10 -9.80
C THR A 20 18.71 5.95 -10.66
N PRO A 21 19.17 6.43 -11.83
CA PRO A 21 18.32 7.15 -12.77
C PRO A 21 17.19 6.23 -13.27
N CYS A 22 16.08 6.85 -13.71
CA CYS A 22 14.78 6.24 -14.04
C CYS A 22 14.78 5.20 -15.19
N HIS A 23 15.92 4.60 -15.54
CA HIS A 23 16.08 3.58 -16.59
C HIS A 23 16.77 2.30 -16.08
N ALA A 24 16.78 2.03 -14.78
CA ALA A 24 17.16 0.70 -14.30
C ALA A 24 15.99 -0.27 -14.55
N ASP A 25 16.03 -0.92 -15.70
CA ASP A 25 15.28 -2.14 -15.97
C ASP A 25 15.53 -3.17 -14.86
N GLU A 26 14.47 -3.93 -14.57
CA GLU A 26 14.40 -5.12 -13.71
C GLU A 26 15.77 -5.70 -13.32
N ALA A 27 16.30 -5.28 -12.17
CA ALA A 27 17.30 -6.07 -11.47
C ALA A 27 16.55 -7.29 -10.90
N SER A 28 16.59 -8.40 -11.64
CA SER A 28 16.21 -9.71 -11.13
C SER A 28 17.08 -10.02 -9.90
N ASN A 29 16.47 -9.99 -8.71
CA ASN A 29 17.03 -10.66 -7.53
C ASN A 29 16.89 -12.18 -7.74
N GLU A 30 17.57 -12.74 -8.73
CA GLU A 30 17.52 -14.18 -9.03
C GLU A 30 18.47 -15.03 -8.20
N ASP A 31 19.39 -14.47 -7.42
CA ASP A 31 20.41 -15.25 -6.73
C ASP A 31 20.42 -15.04 -5.20
N ALA A 32 19.33 -15.41 -4.52
CA ALA A 32 19.46 -15.87 -3.14
C ALA A 32 19.91 -17.34 -3.20
N SER A 33 21.10 -17.64 -2.67
CA SER A 33 21.61 -19.01 -2.69
C SER A 33 20.71 -19.95 -1.86
N ILE A 34 20.62 -21.22 -2.25
CA ILE A 34 19.85 -22.24 -1.50
C ILE A 34 20.28 -22.29 -0.03
N GLU A 35 21.57 -22.06 0.27
CA GLU A 35 22.09 -21.99 1.64
C GLU A 35 21.61 -20.76 2.43
N GLU A 36 21.48 -19.58 1.79
CA GLU A 36 20.90 -18.38 2.44
C GLU A 36 19.41 -18.55 2.71
N LEU A 37 18.69 -19.19 1.79
CA LEU A 37 17.28 -19.56 2.00
C LEU A 37 17.15 -20.59 3.12
N GLU A 38 17.99 -21.62 3.16
CA GLU A 38 18.01 -22.61 4.24
C GLU A 38 18.39 -22.00 5.60
N GLN A 39 19.28 -21.00 5.65
CA GLN A 39 19.57 -20.23 6.87
C GLN A 39 18.36 -19.39 7.32
N GLN A 40 17.68 -18.69 6.40
CA GLN A 40 16.43 -17.96 6.73
C GLN A 40 15.30 -18.91 7.13
N LEU A 41 15.21 -20.10 6.52
CA LEU A 41 14.22 -21.14 6.78
C LEU A 41 14.50 -21.95 8.06
N SER A 42 15.76 -22.04 8.50
CA SER A 42 16.13 -22.68 9.78
C SER A 42 15.54 -21.97 11.00
N PHE A 43 15.08 -20.71 10.84
CA PHE A 43 14.30 -19.98 11.84
C PHE A 43 12.78 -20.22 11.74
N GLY A 44 12.27 -20.84 10.67
CA GLY A 44 10.83 -20.87 10.31
C GLY A 44 10.10 -22.21 10.45
N ALA A 45 10.78 -23.33 10.71
CA ALA A 45 10.15 -24.65 10.85
C ALA A 45 9.66 -24.96 12.28
N THR A 46 9.37 -23.93 13.09
CA THR A 46 8.88 -24.13 14.45
C THR A 46 7.38 -24.38 14.39
N GLN A 47 6.93 -25.53 14.90
CA GLN A 47 5.49 -25.70 15.17
C GLN A 47 5.12 -24.74 16.29
N HIS A 48 4.11 -23.93 16.04
CA HIS A 48 3.55 -23.07 17.05
C HIS A 48 2.14 -23.52 17.40
N THR A 49 1.71 -23.17 18.61
CA THR A 49 0.45 -23.64 19.18
C THR A 49 -0.30 -22.51 19.84
N PHE A 50 -1.63 -22.51 19.68
CA PHE A 50 -2.56 -21.65 20.41
C PHE A 50 -3.78 -22.49 20.80
N GLY A 51 -3.94 -22.78 22.09
CA GLY A 51 -4.91 -23.77 22.55
C GLY A 51 -4.74 -25.12 21.83
N ASP A 52 -5.85 -25.66 21.29
CA ASP A 52 -5.84 -26.91 20.50
C ASP A 52 -5.37 -26.72 19.05
N TYR A 53 -5.09 -25.48 18.63
CA TYR A 53 -4.62 -25.19 17.30
C TYR A 53 -3.10 -25.32 17.22
N SER A 54 -2.63 -25.91 16.12
CA SER A 54 -1.22 -25.85 15.75
C SER A 54 -1.06 -25.37 14.32
N TYR A 55 0.01 -24.61 14.09
CA TYR A 55 0.38 -24.12 12.79
C TYR A 55 1.83 -24.48 12.49
N ILE A 56 2.05 -24.98 11.27
CA ILE A 56 3.34 -25.51 10.82
C ILE A 56 3.62 -24.90 9.45
N PRO A 57 4.63 -24.02 9.33
CA PRO A 57 5.21 -23.65 8.05
C PRO A 57 5.91 -24.89 7.46
N GLU A 58 5.60 -25.21 6.21
CA GLU A 58 6.14 -26.36 5.48
C GLU A 58 6.74 -25.88 4.16
N VAL A 59 7.99 -26.23 3.91
CA VAL A 59 8.62 -26.07 2.60
C VAL A 59 8.02 -27.11 1.65
N GLY A 60 7.42 -26.66 0.54
CA GLY A 60 6.92 -27.55 -0.50
C GLY A 60 8.04 -28.40 -1.11
N LYS A 61 7.70 -29.58 -1.63
CA LYS A 61 8.67 -30.54 -2.22
C LYS A 61 9.52 -29.97 -3.36
N ASP A 62 9.08 -28.88 -3.97
CA ASP A 62 9.74 -28.22 -5.10
C ASP A 62 10.62 -27.03 -4.65
N SER A 63 10.89 -26.90 -3.34
CA SER A 63 11.78 -25.92 -2.69
C SER A 63 11.42 -24.44 -2.84
N ARG A 64 10.36 -24.10 -3.58
CA ARG A 64 10.05 -22.70 -3.95
C ARG A 64 8.84 -22.10 -3.24
N ALA A 65 8.03 -22.90 -2.57
CA ALA A 65 6.77 -22.44 -1.97
C ALA A 65 6.67 -22.81 -0.50
N LEU A 66 6.61 -21.80 0.38
CA LEU A 66 6.22 -21.99 1.77
C LEU A 66 4.69 -22.17 1.85
N THR A 67 4.26 -23.32 2.35
CA THR A 67 2.86 -23.62 2.67
C THR A 67 2.66 -23.57 4.17
N CYS A 68 1.46 -23.24 4.64
CA CYS A 68 1.12 -23.30 6.06
C CYS A 68 -0.06 -24.24 6.25
N ARG A 69 0.02 -25.15 7.22
CA ARG A 69 -1.12 -25.97 7.66
C ARG A 69 -1.57 -25.53 9.04
N ILE A 70 -2.87 -25.33 9.18
CA ILE A 70 -3.52 -25.12 10.47
C ILE A 70 -4.25 -26.39 10.83
N LYS A 71 -3.98 -26.90 12.03
CA LYS A 71 -4.58 -28.10 12.58
C LYS A 71 -5.33 -27.77 13.87
N LYS A 72 -6.35 -28.56 14.20
CA LYS A 72 -6.99 -28.60 15.53
C LYS A 72 -7.10 -30.05 15.97
N GLY A 73 -6.52 -30.40 17.12
CA GLY A 73 -6.51 -31.80 17.59
C GLY A 73 -5.96 -32.80 16.55
N GLY A 74 -4.94 -32.40 15.78
CA GLY A 74 -4.33 -33.21 14.72
C GLY A 74 -5.04 -33.19 13.36
N ARG A 75 -6.30 -32.75 13.27
CA ARG A 75 -7.04 -32.61 12.00
C ARG A 75 -6.65 -31.31 11.29
N VAL A 76 -6.24 -31.41 10.02
CA VAL A 76 -5.98 -30.22 9.18
C VAL A 76 -7.29 -29.52 8.85
N LEU A 77 -7.38 -28.24 9.19
CA LEU A 77 -8.55 -27.38 8.94
C LEU A 77 -8.32 -26.41 7.78
N PHE A 78 -7.07 -26.00 7.57
CA PHE A 78 -6.71 -25.09 6.49
C PHE A 78 -5.31 -25.40 5.98
N LYS A 79 -5.14 -25.28 4.66
CA LYS A 79 -3.84 -25.36 4.00
C LYS A 79 -3.69 -24.12 3.14
N TYR A 80 -2.82 -23.22 3.55
CA TYR A 80 -2.39 -22.13 2.69
C TYR A 80 -1.48 -22.69 1.60
N LYS A 81 -1.81 -22.38 0.35
CA LYS A 81 -0.93 -22.60 -0.80
C LYS A 81 -0.67 -21.22 -1.40
N PRO A 82 0.59 -20.77 -1.48
CA PRO A 82 0.89 -19.50 -2.14
C PRO A 82 0.44 -19.58 -3.60
N TYR A 83 -0.03 -18.43 -4.11
CA TYR A 83 -0.56 -18.31 -5.47
C TYR A 83 0.52 -18.41 -6.55
N TYR A 84 1.77 -18.09 -6.22
CA TYR A 84 2.90 -18.08 -7.15
C TYR A 84 3.85 -19.27 -6.94
N LYS A 85 4.34 -19.84 -8.06
CA LYS A 85 5.37 -20.91 -8.10
C LYS A 85 6.82 -20.37 -8.08
N GLY A 86 7.03 -19.13 -7.63
CA GLY A 86 8.34 -18.49 -7.43
C GLY A 86 8.77 -18.49 -5.96
N LEU A 87 9.95 -17.96 -5.65
CA LEU A 87 10.53 -17.82 -4.29
C LEU A 87 9.61 -16.97 -3.38
N GLY A 88 8.54 -17.57 -2.85
CA GLY A 88 7.58 -16.90 -2.00
C GLY A 88 7.84 -17.21 -0.53
N ALA A 89 7.93 -16.18 0.30
CA ALA A 89 8.11 -16.34 1.72
C ALA A 89 6.79 -16.19 2.49
N CYS A 90 6.37 -17.28 3.13
CA CYS A 90 5.23 -17.26 4.05
C CYS A 90 5.74 -16.94 5.45
N TRP A 91 5.24 -15.86 6.01
CA TRP A 91 5.35 -15.59 7.43
C TRP A 91 3.98 -15.79 8.07
N ILE A 92 3.97 -15.93 9.39
CA ILE A 92 2.78 -15.59 10.15
C ILE A 92 3.12 -14.24 10.71
N GLU A 93 2.46 -13.22 10.15
CA GLU A 93 2.86 -11.86 10.40
C GLU A 93 2.53 -11.50 11.84
N GLN A 94 3.60 -11.24 12.59
CA GLN A 94 3.56 -10.32 13.70
C GLN A 94 3.73 -8.92 13.05
N ALA A 95 2.60 -8.27 12.76
CA ALA A 95 2.41 -7.12 11.86
C ALA A 95 3.49 -6.02 11.92
N LEU A 96 4.55 -6.06 11.11
CA LEU A 96 5.63 -5.06 11.15
C LEU A 96 5.10 -3.62 10.94
N ALA A 97 5.85 -2.66 11.48
CA ALA A 97 5.53 -1.24 11.40
C ALA A 97 5.35 -0.80 9.93
N PRO A 98 4.46 0.17 9.65
CA PRO A 98 4.19 0.62 8.29
C PRO A 98 5.49 0.98 7.57
N SER A 99 5.59 0.60 6.30
CA SER A 99 6.67 1.08 5.45
C SER A 99 6.70 2.61 5.45
N GLU A 100 7.89 3.21 5.33
CA GLU A 100 8.10 4.66 5.27
C GLU A 100 7.25 5.37 4.20
N PHE A 101 6.66 4.62 3.28
CA PHE A 101 5.75 5.08 2.24
C PHE A 101 4.41 5.62 2.79
N ILE A 102 3.82 4.97 3.82
CA ILE A 102 2.57 5.42 4.45
C ILE A 102 2.82 6.61 5.38
N THR A 103 3.96 6.63 6.08
CA THR A 103 4.26 7.64 7.11
C THR A 103 4.72 8.98 6.55
N ASN A 104 5.31 9.02 5.35
CA ASN A 104 5.91 10.25 4.81
C ASN A 104 5.10 10.98 3.72
N LYS A 105 4.04 10.40 3.12
CA LYS A 105 3.33 11.02 1.98
C LYS A 105 1.81 11.22 2.10
N LEU A 106 1.11 10.58 3.04
CA LEU A 106 -0.32 10.83 3.28
C LEU A 106 -0.64 10.87 4.78
N ASP A 107 -0.56 12.05 5.39
CA ASP A 107 -1.14 12.26 6.72
C ASP A 107 -2.68 12.32 6.60
N LEU A 108 -3.34 11.15 6.71
CA LEU A 108 -4.80 11.11 6.88
C LEU A 108 -5.14 11.48 8.34
N ASN A 109 -5.50 12.73 8.63
CA ASN A 109 -6.03 13.10 9.96
C ASN A 109 -5.13 12.67 11.15
N GLY A 110 -3.80 12.88 11.06
CA GLY A 110 -2.88 12.45 12.11
C GLY A 110 -2.64 10.93 12.13
N LEU A 111 -2.92 10.21 11.04
CA LEU A 111 -2.67 8.77 10.94
C LEU A 111 -1.21 8.45 11.22
N SER A 112 -0.28 9.32 10.81
CA SER A 112 1.15 9.21 11.17
C SER A 112 1.38 9.23 12.69
N GLU A 113 0.71 10.14 13.42
CA GLU A 113 0.79 10.23 14.88
C GLU A 113 0.11 9.04 15.59
N ARG A 114 -0.94 8.49 14.99
CA ARG A 114 -1.67 7.33 15.52
C ARG A 114 -0.92 6.01 15.28
N LEU A 115 -0.26 5.87 14.14
CA LEU A 115 0.58 4.71 13.78
C LEU A 115 1.95 4.73 14.46
N SER A 116 2.44 5.89 14.93
CA SER A 116 3.76 6.03 15.56
C SER A 116 3.81 5.68 17.04
N LYS A 117 2.70 5.21 17.64
CA LYS A 117 2.71 4.72 19.03
C LYS A 117 3.58 3.46 19.15
N PRO A 118 4.68 3.49 19.95
CA PRO A 118 5.56 2.33 20.08
C PRO A 118 4.84 1.16 20.75
N GLY A 119 4.83 0.00 20.09
CA GLY A 119 4.33 -1.27 20.65
C GLY A 119 3.31 -2.05 19.80
N GLN A 120 2.82 -1.50 18.69
CA GLN A 120 1.71 -2.11 17.93
C GLN A 120 2.12 -2.98 16.73
N SER A 121 3.41 -3.19 16.49
CA SER A 121 3.87 -3.88 15.28
C SER A 121 3.96 -5.40 15.38
N LYS A 122 3.22 -6.05 16.29
CA LYS A 122 3.19 -7.51 16.42
C LYS A 122 1.90 -7.98 17.05
N LEU A 123 0.86 -8.29 16.27
CA LEU A 123 -0.33 -8.98 16.78
C LEU A 123 0.00 -10.46 17.04
N PRO A 124 -0.09 -10.96 18.29
CA PRO A 124 0.08 -12.39 18.55
C PRO A 124 -1.02 -13.24 17.90
N ALA A 125 -0.70 -14.48 17.54
CA ALA A 125 -1.72 -15.46 17.17
C ALA A 125 -2.72 -15.65 18.32
N GLY A 126 -4.01 -15.66 17.99
CA GLY A 126 -5.08 -15.73 18.97
C GLY A 126 -5.53 -14.38 19.53
N THR A 127 -4.99 -13.27 19.04
CA THR A 127 -5.58 -11.94 19.28
C THR A 127 -6.97 -11.91 18.67
N ASP A 128 -7.95 -11.39 19.40
CA ASP A 128 -9.26 -11.05 18.84
C ASP A 128 -9.12 -9.77 18.02
N VAL A 129 -9.16 -9.89 16.69
CA VAL A 129 -9.01 -8.74 15.77
C VAL A 129 -10.35 -8.27 15.24
N THR A 130 -11.45 -8.92 15.64
CA THR A 130 -12.81 -8.60 15.20
C THR A 130 -13.66 -7.98 16.31
N GLY A 131 -13.17 -8.00 17.55
CA GLY A 131 -13.88 -7.52 18.73
C GLY A 131 -15.05 -8.41 19.17
N ASP A 132 -15.15 -9.64 18.65
CA ASP A 132 -16.28 -10.54 18.91
C ASP A 132 -16.04 -11.52 20.08
N GLY A 133 -14.90 -11.39 20.76
CA GLY A 133 -14.44 -12.25 21.85
C GLY A 133 -13.87 -13.59 21.40
N ILE A 134 -13.74 -13.82 20.08
CA ILE A 134 -13.20 -15.05 19.52
C ILE A 134 -11.75 -14.82 19.07
N PRO A 135 -10.79 -15.68 19.46
CA PRO A 135 -9.42 -15.58 18.99
C PRO A 135 -9.30 -15.72 17.47
N ASP A 136 -8.46 -14.90 16.85
CA ASP A 136 -8.21 -14.91 15.41
C ASP A 136 -6.73 -15.18 15.05
N LEU A 137 -6.48 -15.42 13.77
CA LEU A 137 -5.16 -15.56 13.18
C LEU A 137 -5.09 -14.83 11.84
N ILE A 138 -4.06 -14.00 11.67
CA ILE A 138 -3.72 -13.36 10.41
C ILE A 138 -2.48 -14.04 9.84
N ILE A 139 -2.56 -14.46 8.58
CA ILE A 139 -1.43 -15.01 7.83
C ILE A 139 -1.09 -14.01 6.73
N GLY A 140 0.05 -13.32 6.87
CA GLY A 140 0.62 -12.44 5.86
C GLY A 140 1.67 -13.16 5.04
N VAL A 141 1.60 -13.07 3.72
CA VAL A 141 2.53 -13.74 2.81
C VAL A 141 3.08 -12.73 1.83
N TRP A 142 4.39 -12.72 1.70
CA TRP A 142 5.10 -11.96 0.68
C TRP A 142 5.62 -12.89 -0.40
N THR A 143 5.33 -12.58 -1.65
CA THR A 143 5.68 -13.47 -2.76
C THR A 143 7.10 -13.31 -3.31
N GLY A 144 7.93 -12.43 -2.74
CA GLY A 144 9.39 -12.42 -2.95
C GLY A 144 9.95 -11.49 -4.03
N GLY A 145 9.14 -10.67 -4.68
CA GLY A 145 9.58 -9.74 -5.73
C GLY A 145 9.88 -8.33 -5.22
N ALA A 146 10.74 -7.59 -5.93
CA ALA A 146 11.09 -6.19 -5.63
C ALA A 146 9.86 -5.25 -5.57
N HIS A 147 8.79 -5.61 -6.27
CA HIS A 147 7.50 -4.89 -6.33
C HIS A 147 6.31 -5.88 -6.38
N CYS A 148 6.34 -6.95 -5.55
CA CYS A 148 5.22 -7.89 -5.40
C CYS A 148 5.51 -8.98 -4.34
N CYS A 149 4.54 -9.47 -3.56
CA CYS A 149 3.19 -8.99 -3.28
C CYS A 149 2.81 -9.47 -1.88
N TYR A 150 2.18 -8.60 -1.09
CA TYR A 150 1.62 -8.95 0.21
C TYR A 150 0.19 -9.47 0.04
N ASN A 151 -0.10 -10.60 0.69
CA ASN A 151 -1.43 -11.16 0.78
C ASN A 151 -1.72 -11.55 2.22
N TYR A 152 -2.90 -11.18 2.71
CA TYR A 152 -3.31 -11.46 4.07
C TYR A 152 -4.51 -12.40 4.06
N THR A 153 -4.51 -13.42 4.91
CA THR A 153 -5.67 -14.28 5.16
C THR A 153 -6.03 -14.19 6.64
N ILE A 154 -7.27 -13.78 6.95
CA ILE A 154 -7.76 -13.70 8.32
C ILE A 154 -8.67 -14.89 8.62
N LEU A 155 -8.46 -15.52 9.77
CA LEU A 155 -9.09 -16.74 10.20
C LEU A 155 -9.59 -16.61 11.64
N SER A 156 -10.80 -17.09 11.90
CA SER A 156 -11.33 -17.21 13.27
C SER A 156 -11.06 -18.59 13.83
N LEU A 157 -10.49 -18.62 15.03
CA LEU A 157 -10.09 -19.81 15.78
C LEU A 157 -11.13 -20.23 16.83
N GLY A 158 -12.39 -19.80 16.70
CA GLY A 158 -13.47 -20.18 17.61
C GLY A 158 -13.82 -21.68 17.62
N PRO A 159 -14.92 -22.07 18.30
CA PRO A 159 -15.37 -23.46 18.30
C PRO A 159 -15.54 -24.04 16.89
N LYS A 160 -16.02 -23.19 15.96
CA LYS A 160 -16.05 -23.45 14.52
C LYS A 160 -14.99 -22.61 13.83
N PHE A 161 -13.99 -23.25 13.25
CA PHE A 161 -12.98 -22.62 12.42
C PHE A 161 -13.61 -21.98 11.17
N LYS A 162 -13.24 -20.74 10.85
CA LYS A 162 -13.76 -20.00 9.69
C LYS A 162 -12.66 -19.16 9.05
N LYS A 163 -12.67 -19.06 7.72
CA LYS A 163 -11.94 -17.99 7.01
C LYS A 163 -12.82 -16.75 6.94
N LEU A 164 -12.34 -15.64 7.47
CA LEU A 164 -13.06 -14.36 7.51
C LEU A 164 -12.84 -13.55 6.23
N GLY A 165 -11.61 -13.50 5.74
CA GLY A 165 -11.30 -12.69 4.56
C GLY A 165 -9.92 -12.90 4.00
N THR A 166 -9.70 -12.29 2.83
CA THR A 166 -8.38 -12.13 2.24
C THR A 166 -8.22 -10.68 1.80
N ILE A 167 -7.03 -10.11 2.02
CA ILE A 167 -6.61 -8.82 1.47
C ILE A 167 -5.56 -9.10 0.39
N HIS A 168 -5.79 -8.55 -0.79
CA HIS A 168 -4.83 -8.57 -1.89
C HIS A 168 -4.01 -7.28 -1.85
N GLY A 169 -3.00 -7.25 -0.98
CA GLY A 169 -2.26 -6.01 -0.67
C GLY A 169 -1.41 -5.49 -1.83
N LEU A 170 -1.13 -6.31 -2.84
CA LEU A 170 -0.21 -5.97 -3.94
C LEU A 170 1.13 -5.51 -3.34
N ASP A 171 1.57 -4.30 -3.63
CA ASP A 171 2.78 -3.69 -3.10
C ASP A 171 2.61 -3.06 -1.71
N SER A 172 1.41 -3.11 -1.12
CA SER A 172 1.13 -2.59 0.21
C SER A 172 1.23 -3.68 1.27
N GLU A 173 2.09 -3.42 2.25
CA GLU A 173 1.93 -4.01 3.58
C GLU A 173 0.66 -3.47 4.24
N PHE A 174 -0.04 -4.31 4.99
CA PHE A 174 -1.20 -3.90 5.78
C PHE A 174 -0.88 -4.04 7.27
N THR A 175 -1.06 -2.95 8.01
CA THR A 175 -0.97 -2.96 9.48
C THR A 175 -2.36 -3.15 10.07
N PHE A 176 -2.49 -4.02 11.05
CA PHE A 176 -3.75 -4.27 11.76
C PHE A 176 -3.74 -3.58 13.12
N ILE A 177 -4.68 -2.66 13.34
CA ILE A 177 -4.73 -1.80 14.51
C ILE A 177 -6.18 -1.41 14.79
N ASP A 178 -6.59 -1.44 16.07
CA ASP A 178 -7.84 -0.82 16.51
C ASP A 178 -7.69 0.70 16.41
N LEU A 179 -8.16 1.25 15.29
CA LEU A 179 -7.92 2.62 14.92
C LEU A 179 -8.93 3.53 15.61
N ASP A 180 -10.20 3.13 15.70
CA ASP A 180 -11.28 3.93 16.25
C ASP A 180 -11.63 3.64 17.72
N GLY A 181 -10.99 2.63 18.33
CA GLY A 181 -11.17 2.26 19.73
C GLY A 181 -12.43 1.44 19.98
N ASP A 182 -13.02 0.83 18.94
CA ASP A 182 -14.22 0.00 19.06
C ASP A 182 -13.93 -1.44 19.51
N GLY A 183 -12.64 -1.80 19.66
CA GLY A 183 -12.17 -3.12 20.08
C GLY A 183 -11.98 -4.11 18.92
N ALA A 184 -12.35 -3.75 17.69
CA ALA A 184 -11.98 -4.48 16.48
C ALA A 184 -10.77 -3.80 15.81
N CYS A 185 -9.97 -4.55 15.05
CA CYS A 185 -8.87 -3.97 14.28
C CYS A 185 -9.32 -3.55 12.88
N GLU A 186 -8.81 -2.42 12.43
CA GLU A 186 -8.74 -2.03 11.03
C GLU A 186 -7.42 -2.51 10.41
N ALA A 187 -7.49 -2.96 9.16
CA ALA A 187 -6.33 -3.14 8.31
C ALA A 187 -6.07 -1.85 7.52
N VAL A 188 -4.93 -1.21 7.78
CA VAL A 188 -4.48 0.03 7.15
C VAL A 188 -3.40 -0.29 6.13
N GLY A 189 -3.62 0.10 4.87
CA GLY A 189 -2.68 -0.10 3.77
C GLY A 189 -2.89 0.93 2.67
N ALA A 190 -2.46 0.62 1.45
CA ALA A 190 -2.58 1.48 0.28
C ALA A 190 -3.05 0.70 -0.95
N ASP A 191 -3.79 1.38 -1.81
CA ASP A 191 -4.24 0.83 -3.09
C ASP A 191 -3.22 1.13 -4.19
N PHE A 192 -2.43 0.12 -4.55
CA PHE A 192 -1.45 0.19 -5.64
C PHE A 192 -2.04 -0.05 -7.02
N ASN A 193 -3.35 0.15 -7.22
CA ASN A 193 -3.98 0.08 -8.52
C ASN A 193 -3.41 1.10 -9.52
N PHE A 194 -2.81 2.21 -9.08
CA PHE A 194 -2.16 3.20 -9.95
C PHE A 194 -0.64 2.99 -10.15
N ARG A 195 -0.07 1.89 -9.64
CA ARG A 195 1.34 1.57 -9.90
C ARG A 195 1.61 1.47 -11.40
N TYR A 196 2.69 2.10 -11.84
CA TYR A 196 3.12 2.15 -13.24
C TYR A 196 2.15 2.83 -14.22
N TRP A 197 1.09 3.50 -13.71
CA TRP A 197 0.18 4.22 -14.58
C TRP A 197 0.73 5.61 -14.92
N ASN A 198 1.35 5.73 -16.10
CA ASN A 198 2.00 6.93 -16.63
C ASN A 198 3.14 7.51 -15.75
N GLU A 199 3.74 6.69 -14.89
CA GLU A 199 4.84 7.07 -14.01
C GLU A 199 5.61 5.82 -13.57
N CYS A 200 6.88 5.96 -13.16
CA CYS A 200 7.61 4.83 -12.58
C CYS A 200 7.07 4.46 -11.18
N PHE A 201 7.48 3.31 -10.67
CA PHE A 201 7.01 2.82 -9.37
C PHE A 201 7.20 3.84 -8.23
N ALA A 202 8.41 4.40 -8.11
CA ALA A 202 8.80 5.28 -7.02
C ALA A 202 7.95 6.55 -6.89
N TYR A 203 7.33 6.98 -7.98
CA TYR A 203 6.47 8.16 -8.04
C TYR A 203 5.00 7.83 -8.33
N SER A 204 4.65 6.54 -8.43
CA SER A 204 3.27 6.13 -8.58
C SER A 204 2.50 6.41 -7.29
N PRO A 205 1.36 7.11 -7.35
CA PRO A 205 0.54 7.32 -6.16
C PRO A 205 -0.17 6.04 -5.76
N ALA A 206 -0.23 5.80 -4.45
CA ALA A 206 -0.98 4.74 -3.82
C ALA A 206 -1.84 5.35 -2.70
N PRO A 207 -3.11 5.69 -2.97
CA PRO A 207 -3.98 6.25 -1.93
C PRO A 207 -4.21 5.24 -0.80
N VAL A 208 -4.24 5.73 0.43
CA VAL A 208 -4.47 4.91 1.61
C VAL A 208 -5.87 4.29 1.58
N VAL A 209 -5.97 3.04 2.02
CA VAL A 209 -7.22 2.32 2.25
C VAL A 209 -7.24 1.77 3.67
N ILE A 210 -8.41 1.89 4.31
CA ILE A 210 -8.66 1.37 5.65
C ILE A 210 -9.79 0.36 5.53
N LEU A 211 -9.56 -0.88 5.99
CA LEU A 211 -10.51 -1.96 5.93
C LEU A 211 -10.91 -2.36 7.35
N SER A 212 -12.21 -2.28 7.66
CA SER A 212 -12.77 -2.82 8.89
C SER A 212 -13.06 -4.31 8.74
N LEU A 213 -12.80 -5.09 9.79
CA LEU A 213 -13.18 -6.49 9.89
C LEU A 213 -14.48 -6.65 10.68
N LYS A 214 -15.63 -6.32 10.06
CA LYS A 214 -16.95 -6.38 10.72
C LYS A 214 -17.75 -7.59 10.26
N GLY A 215 -18.27 -8.36 11.21
CA GLY A 215 -19.11 -9.54 10.93
C GLY A 215 -18.38 -10.63 10.14
N GLY A 216 -17.07 -10.75 10.31
CA GLY A 216 -16.25 -11.73 9.60
C GLY A 216 -16.07 -11.44 8.12
N LYS A 217 -16.17 -10.17 7.71
CA LYS A 217 -15.91 -9.70 6.34
C LYS A 217 -15.11 -8.40 6.38
N LEU A 218 -14.31 -8.21 5.33
CA LEU A 218 -13.57 -6.98 5.11
C LEU A 218 -14.47 -5.96 4.40
N HIS A 219 -14.53 -4.76 4.95
CA HIS A 219 -15.29 -3.64 4.41
C HIS A 219 -14.44 -2.38 4.40
N LEU A 220 -14.48 -1.60 3.31
CA LEU A 220 -13.86 -0.28 3.29
C LEU A 220 -14.47 0.58 4.42
N ALA A 221 -13.64 1.00 5.36
CA ALA A 221 -14.01 1.81 6.51
C ALA A 221 -14.04 3.29 6.09
N HIS A 222 -15.00 3.64 5.23
CA HIS A 222 -15.09 4.96 4.62
C HIS A 222 -15.18 6.10 5.65
N GLU A 223 -15.79 5.84 6.80
CA GLU A 223 -15.91 6.76 7.92
C GLU A 223 -14.54 7.16 8.50
N LEU A 224 -13.56 6.24 8.46
CA LEU A 224 -12.20 6.47 8.92
C LEU A 224 -11.29 7.07 7.82
N MET A 225 -11.71 6.97 6.56
CA MET A 225 -11.01 7.54 5.40
C MET A 225 -11.51 8.94 5.02
N THR A 226 -12.75 9.27 5.38
CA THR A 226 -13.41 10.52 5.00
C THR A 226 -12.68 11.71 5.62
N LYS A 227 -12.44 12.74 4.81
CA LYS A 227 -11.86 14.01 5.27
C LYS A 227 -12.84 15.14 5.03
N ASN A 228 -13.08 15.93 6.08
CA ASN A 228 -13.72 17.23 5.91
C ASN A 228 -12.68 18.18 5.30
N LEU A 229 -12.89 18.55 4.05
CA LEU A 229 -12.02 19.50 3.35
C LEU A 229 -12.65 20.89 3.37
N SER A 230 -12.04 21.83 4.09
CA SER A 230 -12.50 23.22 4.07
C SER A 230 -12.20 23.88 2.72
N VAL A 231 -12.97 24.93 2.39
CA VAL A 231 -12.75 25.73 1.18
C VAL A 231 -11.33 26.30 1.14
N ALA A 232 -10.84 26.83 2.27
CA ALA A 232 -9.50 27.41 2.36
C ALA A 232 -8.39 26.37 2.13
N GLU A 233 -8.52 25.15 2.68
CA GLU A 233 -7.57 24.07 2.43
C GLU A 233 -7.57 23.63 0.97
N PHE A 234 -8.75 23.56 0.36
CA PHE A 234 -8.90 23.22 -1.05
C PHE A 234 -8.26 24.28 -1.96
N GLU A 235 -8.54 25.56 -1.74
CA GLU A 235 -7.94 26.67 -2.48
C GLU A 235 -6.41 26.70 -2.34
N LYS A 236 -5.90 26.48 -1.12
CA LYS A 236 -4.46 26.37 -0.86
C LYS A 236 -3.83 25.22 -1.64
N ARG A 237 -4.51 24.07 -1.71
CA ARG A 237 -4.04 22.91 -2.48
C ARG A 237 -4.00 23.21 -3.98
N ILE A 238 -5.04 23.86 -4.52
CA ILE A 238 -5.05 24.29 -5.91
C ILE A 238 -3.91 25.26 -6.20
N ALA A 239 -3.68 26.26 -5.35
CA ALA A 239 -2.59 27.22 -5.54
C ALA A 239 -1.21 26.53 -5.56
N LYS A 240 -0.97 25.57 -4.66
CA LYS A 240 0.27 24.78 -4.64
C LYS A 240 0.45 23.99 -5.93
N LEU A 241 -0.58 23.23 -6.34
CA LEU A 241 -0.51 22.40 -7.54
C LEU A 241 -0.41 23.24 -8.82
N LYS A 242 -1.04 24.42 -8.86
CA LYS A 242 -0.93 25.33 -10.00
C LYS A 242 0.51 25.81 -10.19
N ALA A 243 1.25 26.07 -9.11
CA ALA A 243 2.67 26.43 -9.19
C ALA A 243 3.54 25.30 -9.79
N ILE A 244 3.17 24.03 -9.55
CA ILE A 244 3.87 22.84 -10.06
C ILE A 244 3.50 22.56 -11.52
N HIS A 245 2.21 22.65 -11.85
CA HIS A 245 1.67 22.26 -13.16
C HIS A 245 1.62 23.42 -14.17
N GLN A 246 1.77 24.67 -13.73
CA GLN A 246 1.90 25.87 -14.56
C GLN A 246 3.03 26.77 -14.03
N PRO A 247 4.30 26.28 -14.01
CA PRO A 247 5.43 27.08 -13.55
C PRO A 247 5.73 28.23 -14.53
N LYS A 248 6.51 29.22 -14.06
CA LYS A 248 6.98 30.30 -14.94
C LYS A 248 7.82 29.71 -16.09
N GLY A 249 7.57 30.20 -17.31
CA GLY A 249 8.24 29.74 -18.53
C GLY A 249 7.37 28.86 -19.41
N ILE A 250 6.33 28.24 -18.85
CA ILE A 250 5.33 27.48 -19.62
C ILE A 250 4.33 28.42 -20.30
N PRO A 251 3.95 28.17 -21.57
CA PRO A 251 2.88 28.93 -22.22
C PRO A 251 1.58 28.93 -21.41
N ALA A 252 0.87 30.06 -21.38
CA ALA A 252 -0.34 30.21 -20.56
C ALA A 252 -1.48 29.25 -20.96
N ASP A 253 -1.45 28.75 -22.19
CA ASP A 253 -2.35 27.74 -22.75
C ASP A 253 -1.80 26.31 -22.62
N SER A 254 -0.87 26.08 -21.69
CA SER A 254 -0.20 24.80 -21.51
C SER A 254 -0.09 24.41 -20.04
N ILE A 255 -0.07 23.10 -19.78
CA ILE A 255 0.15 22.55 -18.44
C ILE A 255 1.15 21.39 -18.48
N LEU A 256 1.90 21.24 -17.40
CA LEU A 256 2.69 20.06 -17.13
C LEU A 256 1.82 19.04 -16.41
N VAL A 257 1.81 17.80 -16.89
CA VAL A 257 1.02 16.70 -16.35
C VAL A 257 1.99 15.70 -15.73
N SER A 258 2.00 15.66 -14.40
CA SER A 258 2.84 14.77 -13.60
C SER A 258 1.99 14.03 -12.57
N SER A 259 2.61 13.05 -11.90
CA SER A 259 1.96 12.20 -10.90
C SER A 259 1.27 12.96 -9.78
N GLY A 260 1.78 14.15 -9.43
CA GLY A 260 1.16 15.05 -8.47
C GLY A 260 -0.29 15.41 -8.78
N LEU A 261 -0.67 15.52 -10.07
CA LEU A 261 -2.03 15.84 -10.47
C LEU A 261 -2.99 14.72 -10.07
N TRP A 262 -2.71 13.48 -10.49
CA TRP A 262 -3.62 12.37 -10.19
C TRP A 262 -3.44 11.85 -8.77
N ALA A 263 -2.29 12.03 -8.13
CA ALA A 263 -2.14 11.81 -6.70
C ALA A 263 -3.10 12.69 -5.88
N ALA A 264 -3.19 13.98 -6.22
CA ALA A 264 -4.13 14.90 -5.58
C ALA A 264 -5.60 14.54 -5.86
N MET A 265 -5.91 14.12 -7.10
CA MET A 265 -7.24 13.62 -7.44
C MET A 265 -7.58 12.36 -6.65
N LEU A 266 -6.65 11.40 -6.53
CA LEU A 266 -6.86 10.15 -5.79
C LEU A 266 -7.05 10.40 -4.29
N ASP A 267 -6.26 11.28 -3.65
CA ASP A 267 -6.48 11.65 -2.23
C ASP A 267 -7.88 12.24 -2.02
N LEU A 268 -8.37 13.09 -2.92
CA LEU A 268 -9.72 13.63 -2.83
C LEU A 268 -10.79 12.54 -3.03
N ILE A 269 -10.62 11.66 -4.02
CA ILE A 269 -11.57 10.58 -4.31
C ILE A 269 -11.64 9.57 -3.16
N TYR A 270 -10.49 9.14 -2.62
CA TYR A 270 -10.42 8.14 -1.56
C TYR A 270 -10.77 8.73 -0.18
N SER A 271 -10.91 10.05 -0.05
CA SER A 271 -11.35 10.73 1.18
C SER A 271 -12.79 11.25 1.13
N GLY A 272 -13.58 10.83 0.13
CA GLY A 272 -15.00 11.21 0.00
C GLY A 272 -15.24 12.60 -0.61
N ASN A 273 -14.20 13.22 -1.19
CA ASN A 273 -14.23 14.54 -1.82
C ASN A 273 -14.17 14.45 -3.36
N GLY A 274 -14.78 13.42 -3.95
CA GLY A 274 -14.64 13.09 -5.36
C GLY A 274 -15.05 14.22 -6.32
N ASP A 275 -16.13 14.95 -6.02
CA ASP A 275 -16.55 16.08 -6.86
C ASP A 275 -15.49 17.19 -6.87
N ARG A 276 -14.81 17.41 -5.73
CA ARG A 276 -13.68 18.33 -5.63
C ARG A 276 -12.47 17.83 -6.41
N ALA A 277 -12.29 16.53 -6.60
CA ALA A 277 -11.24 15.99 -7.46
C ALA A 277 -11.44 16.42 -8.93
N TRP A 278 -12.68 16.39 -9.41
CA TRP A 278 -13.02 16.86 -10.76
C TRP A 278 -12.93 18.38 -10.89
N GLU A 279 -13.33 19.11 -9.86
CA GLU A 279 -13.15 20.56 -9.80
C GLU A 279 -11.66 20.94 -9.85
N LEU A 280 -10.82 20.29 -9.04
CA LEU A 280 -9.37 20.47 -9.04
C LEU A 280 -8.78 20.23 -10.43
N PHE A 281 -9.17 19.12 -11.08
CA PHE A 281 -8.73 18.83 -12.45
C PHE A 281 -9.14 19.93 -13.44
N ASN A 282 -10.37 20.43 -13.35
CA ASN A 282 -10.86 21.49 -14.23
C ASN A 282 -10.13 22.83 -14.01
N GLN A 283 -9.80 23.17 -12.76
CA GLN A 283 -9.09 24.40 -12.42
C GLN A 283 -7.60 24.35 -12.80
N LEU A 284 -6.95 23.18 -12.67
CA LEU A 284 -5.54 23.01 -13.04
C LEU A 284 -5.35 22.81 -14.55
N TRP A 285 -6.29 22.12 -15.21
CA TRP A 285 -6.25 21.85 -16.64
C TRP A 285 -7.51 22.40 -17.35
N PRO A 286 -7.49 23.68 -17.75
CA PRO A 286 -8.55 24.28 -18.56
C PRO A 286 -8.77 23.52 -19.89
N SER A 287 -9.99 23.53 -20.42
CA SER A 287 -10.36 22.75 -21.60
C SER A 287 -9.63 23.13 -22.89
N ASN A 288 -9.12 24.35 -22.96
CA ASN A 288 -8.35 24.89 -24.09
C ASN A 288 -6.83 24.72 -23.91
N ALA A 289 -6.36 24.23 -22.76
CA ALA A 289 -4.93 24.10 -22.50
C ALA A 289 -4.36 22.76 -22.99
N THR A 290 -3.17 22.82 -23.58
CA THR A 290 -2.39 21.65 -24.02
C THR A 290 -1.67 21.02 -22.83
N GLY A 291 -1.79 19.71 -22.63
CA GLY A 291 -1.04 19.01 -21.59
C GLY A 291 0.26 18.41 -22.13
N TYR A 292 1.28 18.36 -21.30
CA TYR A 292 2.57 17.74 -21.60
C TYR A 292 2.99 16.79 -20.49
N TRP A 293 3.35 15.56 -20.82
CA TRP A 293 3.86 14.59 -19.85
C TRP A 293 5.18 15.09 -19.29
N VAL A 294 5.30 15.08 -17.96
CA VAL A 294 6.58 15.25 -17.29
C VAL A 294 6.71 14.19 -16.19
N THR A 295 7.90 13.61 -16.06
CA THR A 295 8.18 12.67 -14.97
C THR A 295 8.50 13.45 -13.70
N SER A 296 8.18 12.86 -12.55
CA SER A 296 8.45 13.50 -11.26
C SER A 296 9.96 13.76 -11.05
N SER A 297 10.86 13.01 -11.70
CA SER A 297 12.30 13.27 -11.71
C SER A 297 12.73 14.56 -12.40
N THR A 298 11.88 15.15 -13.26
CA THR A 298 12.12 16.46 -13.88
C THR A 298 11.59 17.61 -13.03
N GLN A 299 10.80 17.31 -11.99
CA GLN A 299 10.28 18.25 -11.01
C GLN A 299 11.09 18.07 -9.71
N ASN A 300 12.22 18.78 -9.58
CA ASN A 300 12.96 18.82 -8.32
C ASN A 300 12.09 19.56 -7.27
N GLU A 301 11.26 18.82 -6.53
CA GLU A 301 10.29 19.35 -5.55
C GLU A 301 10.97 20.00 -4.33
N ASP A 302 12.23 19.64 -4.05
CA ASP A 302 12.98 20.08 -2.86
C ASP A 302 13.93 21.27 -3.08
N SER A 303 14.05 21.79 -4.31
CA SER A 303 14.92 22.93 -4.59
C SER A 303 14.16 24.27 -4.53
N PRO A 304 14.49 25.19 -3.59
CA PRO A 304 13.89 26.53 -3.54
C PRO A 304 14.27 27.41 -4.76
N GLU A 305 15.12 26.91 -5.65
CA GLU A 305 15.70 27.64 -6.79
C GLU A 305 15.03 27.31 -8.14
N ASN A 306 14.10 26.35 -8.19
CA ASN A 306 13.32 26.02 -9.39
C ASN A 306 12.24 27.07 -9.68
N LYS A 307 12.64 28.26 -10.13
CA LYS A 307 11.72 29.34 -10.51
C LYS A 307 11.46 29.45 -12.01
N ILE A 308 12.14 28.67 -12.85
CA ILE A 308 11.95 28.73 -14.31
C ILE A 308 12.03 27.29 -14.85
N PHE A 309 10.91 26.77 -15.34
CA PHE A 309 10.92 25.54 -16.11
C PHE A 309 11.51 25.83 -17.49
N ASP A 310 12.45 25.01 -17.96
CA ASP A 310 13.02 25.13 -19.31
C ASP A 310 12.06 24.51 -20.34
N PRO A 311 11.38 25.31 -21.18
CA PRO A 311 10.41 24.79 -22.14
C PRO A 311 11.03 23.88 -23.21
N SER A 312 12.36 23.91 -23.39
CA SER A 312 13.06 23.03 -24.32
C SER A 312 13.04 21.55 -23.90
N LEU A 313 12.70 21.27 -22.63
CA LEU A 313 12.53 19.91 -22.12
C LEU A 313 11.20 19.27 -22.54
N ILE A 314 10.28 20.05 -23.12
CA ILE A 314 9.03 19.52 -23.67
C ILE A 314 9.32 18.85 -25.01
N GLN A 315 9.38 17.52 -25.01
CA GLN A 315 9.48 16.74 -26.23
C GLN A 315 8.15 16.81 -27.01
N SER A 316 8.19 16.88 -28.34
CA SER A 316 6.98 16.97 -29.19
C SER A 316 5.96 15.85 -28.92
N ASP A 317 6.47 14.69 -28.54
CA ASP A 317 5.70 13.45 -28.36
C ASP A 317 5.12 13.34 -26.94
N SER A 318 5.41 14.32 -26.07
CA SER A 318 4.87 14.40 -24.71
C SER A 318 3.46 14.98 -24.65
N LYS A 319 2.90 15.47 -25.77
CA LYS A 319 1.55 16.06 -25.81
C LYS A 319 0.46 15.07 -25.37
N ILE A 320 -0.49 15.58 -24.58
CA ILE A 320 -1.58 14.79 -24.02
C ILE A 320 -2.90 15.49 -24.28
N GLU A 321 -3.86 14.71 -24.77
CA GLU A 321 -5.23 15.14 -24.82
C GLU A 321 -5.91 14.99 -23.46
N ARG A 322 -6.44 16.11 -22.95
CA ARG A 322 -7.21 16.17 -21.70
C ARG A 322 -8.32 15.12 -21.61
N LYS A 323 -9.06 14.90 -22.70
CA LYS A 323 -10.13 13.89 -22.78
C LYS A 323 -9.58 12.47 -22.67
N LYS A 324 -8.47 12.19 -23.37
CA LYS A 324 -7.80 10.89 -23.33
C LYS A 324 -7.28 10.59 -21.92
N PHE A 325 -6.62 11.56 -21.28
CA PHE A 325 -6.18 11.45 -19.88
C PHE A 325 -7.34 11.10 -18.95
N LEU A 326 -8.43 11.86 -19.00
CA LEU A 326 -9.55 11.63 -18.08
C LEU A 326 -10.22 10.26 -18.33
N SER A 327 -10.31 9.84 -19.59
CA SER A 327 -10.84 8.52 -19.96
C SER A 327 -9.97 7.39 -19.41
N THR A 328 -8.64 7.47 -19.58
CA THR A 328 -7.72 6.43 -19.10
C THR A 328 -7.59 6.44 -17.57
N PHE A 329 -7.67 7.63 -16.94
CA PHE A 329 -7.68 7.77 -15.48
C PHE A 329 -8.90 7.06 -14.88
N LYS A 330 -10.10 7.34 -15.40
CA LYS A 330 -11.34 6.69 -14.94
C LYS A 330 -11.33 5.19 -15.20
N ALA A 331 -10.80 4.75 -16.34
CA ALA A 331 -10.66 3.33 -16.64
C ALA A 331 -9.67 2.64 -15.70
N GLN A 332 -8.58 3.31 -15.31
CA GLN A 332 -7.65 2.79 -14.32
C GLN A 332 -8.29 2.73 -12.94
N LEU A 333 -8.93 3.81 -12.49
CA LEU A 333 -9.62 3.89 -11.21
C LEU A 333 -10.66 2.77 -11.04
N ALA A 334 -11.39 2.43 -12.10
CA ALA A 334 -12.39 1.36 -12.10
C ALA A 334 -11.83 -0.06 -11.92
N LYS A 335 -10.51 -0.25 -12.02
CA LYS A 335 -9.84 -1.55 -11.77
C LYS A 335 -9.55 -1.82 -10.30
N SER A 336 -9.64 -0.80 -9.43
CA SER A 336 -9.44 -0.97 -7.99
C SER A 336 -10.50 -1.92 -7.42
N GLU A 337 -10.08 -2.85 -6.57
CA GLU A 337 -11.00 -3.73 -5.83
C GLU A 337 -11.92 -2.95 -4.87
N TYR A 338 -11.48 -1.77 -4.45
CA TYR A 338 -12.21 -0.88 -3.56
C TYR A 338 -13.17 0.04 -4.31
N TRP A 339 -13.13 0.08 -5.64
CA TRP A 339 -13.89 1.01 -6.47
C TRP A 339 -15.40 1.01 -6.20
N PRO A 340 -16.10 -0.14 -6.02
CA PRO A 340 -17.53 -0.13 -5.72
C PRO A 340 -17.87 0.63 -4.42
N ALA A 341 -17.04 0.48 -3.39
CA ALA A 341 -17.23 1.17 -2.11
C ALA A 341 -16.86 2.65 -2.20
N ILE A 342 -15.77 2.98 -2.90
CA ILE A 342 -15.34 4.37 -3.14
C ILE A 342 -16.41 5.15 -3.90
N ARG A 343 -17.02 4.56 -4.94
CA ARG A 343 -18.15 5.19 -5.64
C ARG A 343 -19.30 5.52 -4.71
N LYS A 344 -19.71 4.55 -3.89
CA LYS A 344 -20.80 4.73 -2.93
C LYS A 344 -20.48 5.83 -1.93
N MET A 345 -19.25 5.87 -1.41
CA MET A 345 -18.77 6.92 -0.50
C MET A 345 -18.87 8.33 -1.13
N ASN A 346 -18.57 8.45 -2.43
CA ASN A 346 -18.64 9.72 -3.15
C ASN A 346 -20.03 10.04 -3.74
N GLY A 347 -21.02 9.16 -3.57
CA GLY A 347 -22.38 9.37 -4.10
C GLY A 347 -22.52 9.20 -5.62
N TRP A 348 -21.69 8.37 -6.27
CA TRP A 348 -21.63 8.21 -7.73
C TRP A 348 -22.23 6.91 -8.30
#